data_AF-A0A9X4KEH9-F1
#
_entry.id   AF-A0A9X4KEH9-F1
#
_cell.length_a   1.000
_cell.length_b   1.000
_cell.length_c   1.000
_cell.angle_alpha   90.00
_cell.angle_beta   90.00
_cell.angle_gamma   90.00
#
_symmetry.space_group_name_H-M   'P 1'
#
loop_
_entity.id
_entity.type
_entity.pdbx_description
1 polymer ?
#
loop_
_entity_poly.entity_id
_entity_poly.type
_entity_poly.pdbx_seq_one_letter_code
_entity_poly.pdbx_strand_id
1 'polypeptide(L)'
;MLWVMPYLETLHSFYGDALKVGGVRVPEGFGKVAAASLDDLAAANVAVLTQNGHENHTYNLSGSEGSSFADIAEALSEISEKNITYETLSENDYLEAMGLAENQ
;
A
#
# COMPACT_ATOMS: atom_id res chain seq x y z
N MET A 1 1.76 17.06 8.20
CA MET A 1 1.90 16.07 7.12
C MET A 1 1.11 14.86 7.57
N LEU A 2 -0.08 14.67 7.03
CA LEU A 2 -0.97 13.59 7.45
C LEU A 2 -0.36 12.27 7.00
N TRP A 3 0.05 11.44 7.95
CA TRP A 3 0.28 10.02 7.74
C TRP A 3 -1.06 9.35 7.50
N VAL A 4 -1.70 9.60 6.35
CA VAL A 4 -2.72 8.66 5.88
C VAL A 4 -1.94 7.61 5.12
N MET A 5 -1.54 6.55 5.83
CA MET A 5 -1.11 5.35 5.14
C MET A 5 -2.27 4.92 4.24
N PRO A 6 -2.02 4.64 2.95
CA PRO A 6 -3.05 4.12 2.08
C PRO A 6 -3.64 2.85 2.69
N TYR A 7 -4.96 2.67 2.55
CA TYR A 7 -5.60 1.40 2.85
C TYR A 7 -5.05 0.33 1.90
N LEU A 8 -5.05 -0.93 2.33
CA LEU A 8 -4.54 -2.05 1.54
C LEU A 8 -5.12 -2.07 0.11
N GLU A 9 -6.40 -1.73 -0.01
CA GLU A 9 -7.18 -1.68 -1.24
C GLU A 9 -6.68 -0.61 -2.20
N THR A 10 -6.15 0.50 -1.68
CA THR A 10 -5.63 1.63 -2.46
C THR A 10 -4.13 1.52 -2.77
N LEU A 11 -3.45 0.52 -2.22
CA LEU A 11 -2.00 0.39 -2.32
C LEU A 11 -1.50 0.25 -3.77
N HIS A 12 -2.34 -0.32 -4.65
CA HIS A 12 -2.06 -0.43 -6.08
C HIS A 12 -1.91 0.92 -6.79
N SER A 13 -2.47 2.01 -6.23
CA SER A 13 -2.29 3.35 -6.79
C SER A 13 -0.83 3.83 -6.76
N PHE A 14 0.06 3.15 -6.03
CA PHE A 14 1.50 3.42 -6.02
C PHE A 14 2.28 2.67 -7.09
N TYR A 15 1.74 1.61 -7.68
CA TYR A 15 2.49 0.79 -8.66
C TYR A 15 1.70 0.48 -9.94
N GLY A 16 0.48 1.02 -10.05
CA GLY A 16 -0.37 0.86 -11.22
C GLY A 16 -0.73 -0.60 -11.50
N ASP A 17 -0.91 -0.92 -12.78
CA ASP A 17 -1.23 -2.27 -13.25
C ASP A 17 0.04 -3.13 -13.40
N ALA A 18 0.60 -3.54 -12.26
CA ALA A 18 1.83 -4.34 -12.20
C ALA A 18 1.72 -5.66 -12.98
N LEU A 19 0.53 -6.26 -13.06
CA LEU A 19 0.30 -7.49 -13.81
C LEU A 19 0.41 -7.29 -15.33
N LYS A 20 0.03 -6.11 -15.83
CA LYS A 20 0.12 -5.75 -17.24
C LYS A 20 1.54 -5.38 -17.65
N VAL A 21 2.26 -4.64 -16.80
CA VAL A 21 3.63 -4.19 -17.10
C VAL A 21 4.71 -5.19 -16.67
N GLY A 22 4.34 -6.21 -15.89
CA GLY A 22 5.24 -7.27 -15.44
C GLY A 22 6.11 -6.89 -14.25
N GLY A 23 5.76 -5.84 -13.51
CA GLY A 23 6.54 -5.42 -12.35
C GLY A 23 5.90 -4.34 -11.49
N VAL A 24 6.29 -4.31 -10.21
CA VAL A 24 6.05 -3.24 -9.26
C VAL A 24 7.22 -2.26 -9.38
N ARG A 25 6.97 -1.10 -10.00
CA ARG A 25 8.00 -0.14 -10.39
C ARG A 25 7.79 1.18 -9.65
N VAL A 26 8.56 1.40 -8.60
CA VAL A 26 8.39 2.52 -7.66
C VAL A 26 9.73 3.18 -7.35
N PRO A 27 9.78 4.45 -6.92
CA PRO A 27 11.02 5.06 -6.45
C PRO A 27 11.59 4.33 -5.22
N GLU A 28 12.88 4.55 -4.96
CA GLU A 28 13.48 4.09 -3.71
C GLU A 28 12.93 4.87 -2.49
N GLY A 29 13.06 4.28 -1.30
CA GLY A 29 12.82 4.99 -0.04
C GLY A 29 11.40 4.85 0.54
N PHE A 30 10.50 4.10 -0.09
CA PHE A 30 9.15 3.86 0.46
C PHE A 30 9.11 3.00 1.73
N GLY A 31 10.18 2.26 2.03
CA GLY A 31 10.25 1.41 3.21
C GLY A 31 9.17 0.31 3.22
N LYS A 32 8.76 -0.09 4.43
CA LYS A 32 7.68 -1.07 4.64
C LYS A 32 6.40 -0.35 5.07
N VAL A 33 5.26 -0.80 4.55
CA VAL A 33 3.94 -0.25 4.83
C VAL A 33 3.09 -1.34 5.48
N ALA A 34 2.67 -1.12 6.73
CA ALA A 34 1.71 -1.96 7.43
C ALA A 34 0.28 -1.50 7.14
N ALA A 35 -0.16 -1.62 5.89
CA ALA A 35 -1.49 -1.20 5.48
C ALA A 35 -2.56 -2.11 6.10
N ALA A 36 -3.61 -1.52 6.69
CA ALA A 36 -4.79 -2.26 7.13
C ALA A 36 -5.81 -2.31 5.99
N SER A 37 -6.60 -3.39 5.94
CA SER A 37 -7.79 -3.44 5.09
C SER A 37 -8.89 -2.51 5.65
N LEU A 38 -9.77 -2.03 4.78
CA LEU A 38 -10.94 -1.26 5.19
C LEU A 38 -11.87 -2.09 6.08
N ASP A 39 -11.96 -3.39 5.83
CA ASP A 39 -12.79 -4.31 6.62
C ASP A 39 -12.25 -4.45 8.05
N ASP A 40 -10.93 -4.58 8.23
CA ASP A 40 -10.31 -4.64 9.56
C ASP A 40 -10.48 -3.32 10.33
N LEU A 41 -10.33 -2.18 9.64
CA LEU A 41 -10.58 -0.87 10.22
C LEU A 41 -12.05 -0.69 10.62
N ALA A 42 -12.99 -1.18 9.80
CA ALA A 42 -14.41 -1.18 10.12
C ALA A 42 -14.70 -2.06 11.34
N ALA A 43 -14.13 -3.26 11.40
CA ALA A 43 -14.27 -4.17 12.54
C ALA A 43 -13.71 -3.56 13.83
N ALA A 44 -12.54 -2.93 13.77
CA ALA A 44 -11.93 -2.23 14.90
C ALA A 44 -12.83 -1.08 15.39
N ASN A 45 -13.38 -0.27 14.48
CA ASN A 45 -14.29 0.82 14.82
C ASN A 45 -15.59 0.31 15.45
N VAL A 46 -16.17 -0.79 14.94
CA VAL A 46 -17.34 -1.42 15.53
C VAL A 46 -17.05 -1.84 16.97
N ALA A 47 -15.90 -2.47 17.22
CA ALA A 47 -15.50 -2.84 18.58
C ALA A 47 -15.40 -1.62 19.50
N VAL A 48 -14.67 -0.58 19.07
CA VAL A 48 -14.47 0.65 19.85
C VAL A 48 -15.79 1.37 20.16
N LEU A 49 -16.73 1.41 19.22
CA LEU A 49 -17.99 2.15 19.37
C LEU A 49 -19.06 1.40 20.15
N THR A 50 -19.01 0.06 20.18
CA THR A 50 -20.09 -0.77 20.73
C THR A 50 -19.73 -1.49 22.02
N GLN A 51 -18.45 -1.55 22.36
CA GLN A 51 -17.94 -2.19 23.57
C GLN A 51 -17.51 -1.14 24.60
N ASN A 52 -17.61 -1.47 25.89
CA ASN A 52 -17.15 -0.61 26.98
C ASN A 52 -15.62 -0.75 27.16
N GLY A 53 -14.97 0.24 27.80
CA GLY A 53 -13.55 0.19 28.15
C GLY A 53 -12.61 0.84 27.14
N HIS A 54 -13.16 1.53 26.13
CA HIS A 54 -12.41 2.29 25.13
C HIS A 54 -12.42 3.80 25.40
N GLU A 55 -13.02 4.24 26.51
CA GLU A 55 -13.11 5.64 26.88
C GLU A 55 -11.73 6.24 27.17
N ASN A 56 -11.46 7.44 26.66
CA ASN A 56 -10.19 8.16 26.84
C ASN A 56 -8.95 7.41 26.35
N HIS A 57 -9.11 6.47 25.41
CA HIS A 57 -8.01 5.79 24.74
C HIS A 57 -7.78 6.33 23.33
N THR A 58 -6.52 6.34 22.92
CA THR A 58 -6.10 6.64 21.54
C THR A 58 -5.47 5.37 20.96
N TYR A 59 -5.97 4.94 19.81
CA TYR A 59 -5.44 3.78 19.08
C TYR A 59 -4.81 4.23 17.77
N ASN A 60 -3.68 3.62 17.42
CA ASN A 60 -3.16 3.67 16.07
C ASN A 60 -3.53 2.34 15.39
N LEU A 61 -4.35 2.39 14.35
CA LEU A 61 -4.83 1.20 13.65
C LEU A 61 -3.99 1.00 12.38
N SER A 62 -3.33 -0.15 12.27
CA SER A 62 -2.49 -0.54 11.14
C SER A 62 -2.65 -2.03 10.87
N GLY A 63 -2.12 -2.49 9.73
CA GLY A 63 -1.96 -3.93 9.47
C GLY A 63 -1.01 -4.57 10.47
N SER A 64 -1.05 -5.91 10.54
CA SER A 64 -0.22 -6.70 11.47
C SER A 64 1.26 -6.68 11.10
N GLU A 65 1.59 -6.72 9.81
CA GLU A 65 2.96 -6.79 9.30
C GLU A 65 3.19 -5.74 8.21
N GLY A 66 4.39 -5.14 8.23
CA GLY A 66 4.81 -4.20 7.19
C GLY A 66 5.29 -4.93 5.95
N SER A 67 4.69 -4.64 4.80
CA SER A 67 5.11 -5.15 3.49
C SER A 67 5.89 -4.09 2.72
N SER A 68 7.02 -4.48 2.13
CA SER A 68 7.73 -3.69 1.14
C SER A 68 7.12 -3.88 -0.24
N PHE A 69 7.46 -3.01 -1.21
CA PHE A 69 7.04 -3.20 -2.60
C PHE A 69 7.69 -4.44 -3.26
N ALA A 70 8.81 -4.93 -2.73
CA ALA A 70 9.37 -6.22 -3.12
C ALA A 70 8.50 -7.39 -2.63
N ASP A 71 8.05 -7.34 -1.37
CA ASP A 71 7.12 -8.34 -0.81
C ASP A 71 5.79 -8.35 -1.59
N ILE A 72 5.32 -7.18 -2.04
CA ILE A 72 4.14 -7.05 -2.90
C ILE A 72 4.36 -7.70 -4.28
N ALA A 73 5.52 -7.48 -4.91
CA ALA A 73 5.85 -8.10 -6.19
C ALA A 73 5.92 -9.63 -6.10
N GLU A 74 6.48 -10.15 -5.00
CA GLU A 74 6.51 -11.58 -4.69
C GLU A 74 5.09 -12.15 -4.53
N ALA A 75 4.27 -11.53 -3.68
CA ALA A 75 2.88 -11.95 -3.48
C ALA A 75 2.05 -11.91 -4.77
N LEU A 76 2.22 -10.87 -5.60
CA LEU A 76 1.57 -10.79 -6.91
C LEU A 76 2.05 -11.90 -7.84
N SER A 77 3.34 -12.25 -7.81
CA SER A 77 3.90 -13.32 -8.61
C SER A 77 3.31 -14.67 -8.23
N GLU A 78 3.22 -14.95 -6.93
CA GLU A 78 2.64 -16.18 -6.39
C GLU A 78 1.17 -16.33 -6.77
N ILE A 79 0.36 -15.28 -6.57
CA ILE A 79 -1.09 -15.33 -6.80
C ILE A 79 -1.41 -15.38 -8.30
N SER A 80 -0.63 -14.70 -9.14
CA SER A 80 -0.92 -14.62 -10.58
C SER A 80 -0.22 -15.68 -11.42
N GLU A 81 0.69 -16.48 -10.83
CA GLU A 81 1.57 -17.43 -11.52
C GLU A 81 2.39 -16.77 -12.65
N LYS A 82 2.68 -15.47 -12.54
CA LYS A 82 3.49 -14.70 -13.47
C LYS A 82 4.73 -14.19 -12.76
N ASN A 83 5.80 -13.99 -13.52
CA ASN A 83 6.98 -13.31 -12.99
C ASN A 83 6.72 -11.80 -12.90
N ILE A 84 6.46 -11.28 -11.70
CA ILE A 84 6.28 -9.84 -11.43
C ILE A 84 7.54 -9.35 -10.71
N THR A 85 8.33 -8.52 -11.37
CA THR A 85 9.60 -8.01 -10.81
C THR A 85 9.38 -6.82 -9.88
N TYR A 86 10.33 -6.58 -8.97
CA TYR A 86 10.45 -5.31 -8.27
C TYR A 86 11.59 -4.50 -8.91
N GLU A 87 11.28 -3.28 -9.34
CA GLU A 87 12.24 -2.38 -9.99
C GLU A 87 12.16 -0.99 -9.38
N THR A 88 13.32 -0.36 -9.17
CA THR A 88 13.40 1.01 -8.69
C THR A 88 13.48 1.98 -9.85
N LEU A 89 12.64 3.03 -9.83
CA LEU A 89 12.62 4.08 -10.84
C LEU A 89 13.17 5.40 -10.28
N SER A 90 13.67 6.27 -11.17
CA SER A 90 13.82 7.68 -10.79
C SER A 90 12.43 8.29 -10.54
N GLU A 91 12.36 9.35 -9.74
CA GLU A 91 11.09 10.04 -9.47
C GLU A 91 10.43 10.53 -10.77
N ASN A 92 11.22 11.06 -11.71
CA ASN A 92 10.70 11.52 -12.99
C ASN A 92 10.10 10.38 -13.83
N ASP A 93 10.81 9.26 -13.94
CA ASP A 93 10.32 8.09 -14.70
C ASP A 93 9.07 7.49 -14.05
N TYR A 94 9.00 7.50 -12.72
CA TYR A 94 7.81 7.08 -11.98
C TYR A 94 6.61 7.98 -12.27
N LEU A 95 6.79 9.31 -12.18
CA LEU A 95 5.72 10.26 -12.47
C LEU A 95 5.24 10.15 -13.92
N GLU A 96 6.15 9.97 -14.88
CA GLU A 96 5.80 9.71 -16.28
C GLU A 96 5.01 8.41 -16.43
N ALA A 97 5.49 7.31 -15.83
CA ALA A 97 4.83 6.00 -15.87
C ALA A 97 3.42 6.02 -15.25
N MET A 98 3.20 6.85 -14.23
CA MET A 98 1.92 7.03 -13.57
C MET A 98 1.01 8.06 -14.27
N GLY A 99 1.49 8.73 -15.33
CA GLY A 99 0.75 9.79 -16.02
C GLY A 99 0.58 11.06 -15.17
N LEU A 100 1.48 11.27 -14.21
CA LEU A 100 1.50 12.39 -13.26
C LEU A 100 2.58 13.43 -13.59
N ALA A 101 3.37 13.22 -14.63
CA ALA A 101 4.36 14.20 -15.09
C ALA A 101 3.65 15.49 -15.54
N GLU A 102 4.10 16.64 -15.04
CA GLU A 102 3.63 17.93 -15.53
C GLU A 102 4.08 18.12 -16.98
N ASN A 103 3.14 18.28 -17.91
CA ASN A 103 3.44 18.69 -19.28
C ASN A 103 4.10 20.07 -19.22
N GLN A 104 5.36 20.17 -19.61
CA GLN A 104 6.02 21.45 -19.89
C GLN A 104 5.44 22.12 -21.13
#